data_AF-A0A7Z1MCL2-F1
#
_entry.id   AF-A0A7Z1MCL2-F1
#
_cell.length_a   1.000
_cell.length_b   1.000
_cell.length_c   1.000
_cell.angle_alpha   90.00
_cell.angle_beta   90.00
_cell.angle_gamma   90.00
#
_symmetry.space_group_name_H-M   'P 1'
#
loop_
_entity.id
_entity.type
_entity.pdbx_description
1 polymer ?
#
loop_
_entity_poly.entity_id
_entity_poly.type
_entity_poly.pdbx_seq_one_letter_code
_entity_poly.pdbx_strand_id
1 'polypeptide(L)' 'MKKTYVLWNPEKVAMAGYSGETYEGLLEAERQENASISSLVEVDDIEPILTAIYNETDISLKCHELIVTA' A
#
# COMPACT_ATOMS: atom_id res chain seq x y z
N MET A 1 -10.33 0.52 -17.74
CA MET A 1 -9.11 -0.25 -18.06
C MET A 1 -8.43 -0.40 -16.73
N LYS A 2 -8.14 -1.63 -16.33
CA LYS A 2 -7.64 -1.89 -14.98
C LYS A 2 -6.23 -1.31 -14.81
N LYS A 3 -5.98 -0.80 -13.61
CA LYS A 3 -4.72 -0.23 -13.16
C LYS A 3 -4.24 -0.99 -11.93
N THR A 4 -2.94 -1.09 -11.76
CA THR A 4 -2.34 -1.67 -10.57
C THR A 4 -1.97 -0.57 -9.60
N TYR A 5 -2.46 -0.67 -8.37
CA TYR A 5 -2.11 0.19 -7.27
C TYR A 5 -1.33 -0.58 -6.22
N VAL A 6 -0.36 0.07 -5.59
CA VAL A 6 0.15 -0.37 -4.30
C VAL A 6 -0.46 0.49 -3.21
N LEU A 7 -0.97 -0.15 -2.17
CA LEU A 7 -1.44 0.48 -0.95
C LEU A 7 -0.65 -0.03 0.24
N TRP A 8 -0.43 0.84 1.23
CA TRP A 8 0.30 0.48 2.44
C TRP A 8 -0.12 1.32 3.65
N ASN A 9 0.11 0.76 4.84
CA ASN A 9 -0.05 1.49 6.09
C ASN A 9 1.26 2.27 6.40
N PRO A 10 1.27 3.61 6.28
CA PRO A 10 2.48 4.40 6.49
C PRO A 10 3.00 4.35 7.93
N GLU A 11 2.12 4.15 8.92
CA GLU A 11 2.53 4.04 10.33
C GLU A 11 3.32 2.75 10.56
N LYS A 12 2.86 1.63 9.99
CA LYS A 12 3.59 0.36 10.11
C LYS A 12 4.93 0.39 9.38
N VAL A 13 5.01 1.07 8.24
CA VAL A 13 6.28 1.27 7.52
C VAL A 13 7.24 2.12 8.37
N ALA A 14 6.74 3.19 9.00
CA ALA A 14 7.54 4.03 9.88
C ALA A 14 8.03 3.29 11.14
N MET A 15 7.19 2.42 11.73
CA MET A 15 7.57 1.55 12.85
C MET A 15 8.70 0.60 12.48
N ALA A 16 8.72 0.09 11.25
CA ALA A 16 9.78 -0.76 10.72
C ALA A 16 11.10 0.00 10.44
N GLY A 17 11.09 1.34 10.47
CA GLY A 17 12.26 2.18 10.20
C GLY A 17 12.57 2.42 8.72
N TYR A 18 11.61 2.20 7.83
CA TYR A 18 11.78 2.38 6.38
C TYR A 18 10.95 3.54 5.83
N SER A 19 11.21 3.93 4.58
CA SER A 19 10.32 4.80 3.82
C SER A 19 9.37 3.97 2.97
N GLY A 20 8.11 4.43 2.85
CA GLY A 20 7.11 3.84 1.96
C GLY A 20 7.09 4.49 0.58
N GLU A 21 8.16 5.17 0.17
CA GLU A 21 8.22 5.91 -1.08
C GLU A 21 8.57 5.04 -2.28
N THR A 22 9.16 3.86 -2.06
CA THR A 22 9.47 2.87 -3.09
C THR A 22 8.86 1.52 -2.75
N TYR A 23 8.55 0.73 -3.77
CA TYR A 23 8.01 -0.61 -3.57
C TYR A 23 9.01 -1.52 -2.86
N GLU A 24 10.31 -1.38 -3.16
CA GLU A 24 11.38 -2.10 -2.48
C GLU A 24 11.45 -1.74 -0.98
N GLY A 25 11.22 -0.48 -0.62
CA GLY A 25 11.16 -0.03 0.78
C GLY A 25 9.99 -0.66 1.55
N LEU A 26 8.85 -0.84 0.90
CA LEU A 26 7.69 -1.54 1.46
C LEU A 26 7.99 -3.03 1.71
N LEU A 27 8.61 -3.71 0.74
CA LEU A 27 8.98 -5.12 0.87
C LEU A 27 10.01 -5.36 1.99
N GLU A 28 10.97 -4.43 2.14
CA GLU A 28 11.96 -4.54 3.20
C GLU A 28 11.35 -4.30 4.60
N ALA A 29 10.39 -3.39 4.69
CA ALA A 29 9.62 -3.19 5.92
C ALA A 29 8.74 -4.40 6.28
N GLU A 30 8.13 -5.09 5.29
CA GLU A 30 7.42 -6.36 5.51
C GLU A 30 8.32 -7.44 6.06
N ARG A 31 9.54 -7.55 5.51
CA ARG A 31 10.56 -8.50 5.92
C ARG A 31 11.01 -8.23 7.36
N GLN A 32 11.19 -6.97 7.74
CA GLN A 32 11.65 -6.57 9.07
C GLN A 32 10.61 -6.86 10.15
N GLU A 33 9.34 -6.52 9.89
CA GLU A 33 8.24 -6.71 10.85
C GLU A 33 7.66 -8.13 10.83
N ASN A 34 8.09 -8.96 9.85
CA ASN A 34 7.52 -10.27 9.58
C ASN A 34 5.97 -10.22 9.49
N ALA A 35 5.47 -9.18 8.82
CA ALA A 35 4.05 -8.88 8.70
C ALA A 35 3.76 -8.19 7.37
N SER A 36 2.60 -8.49 6.77
CA SER A 36 2.13 -7.75 5.59
C SER A 36 1.74 -6.33 5.97
N ILE A 37 2.33 -5.35 5.31
CA ILE A 37 2.09 -3.91 5.53
C ILE A 37 1.73 -3.18 4.23
N SER A 38 1.92 -3.83 3.09
CA SER A 38 1.52 -3.36 1.76
C SER A 38 0.71 -4.42 1.00
N SER A 39 0.06 -4.00 -0.09
CA SER A 39 -0.67 -4.90 -1.00
C SER A 39 -0.76 -4.30 -2.39
N LEU A 40 -0.72 -5.17 -3.41
CA LEU A 40 -1.00 -4.83 -4.80
C LEU A 40 -2.46 -5.13 -5.15
N VAL A 41 -3.14 -4.18 -5.79
CA VAL A 41 -4.55 -4.32 -6.17
C VAL A 41 -4.75 -3.85 -7.61
N GLU A 42 -5.40 -4.69 -8.41
CA GLU A 42 -5.73 -4.41 -9.81
C GLU A 42 -7.21 -4.05 -9.95
N VAL A 43 -7.51 -2.78 -10.22
CA VAL A 43 -8.88 -2.24 -10.30
C VAL A 43 -9.02 -1.13 -11.33
N ASP A 44 -10.25 -0.90 -11.79
CA ASP A 44 -10.59 0.26 -12.62
C ASP A 44 -10.67 1.57 -11.80
N ASP A 45 -11.10 1.48 -10.54
CA ASP A 45 -11.23 2.58 -9.60
C ASP A 45 -10.84 2.12 -8.18
N ILE A 46 -9.92 2.85 -7.56
CA ILE A 46 -9.37 2.54 -6.24
C ILE A 46 -10.20 3.13 -5.10
N GLU A 47 -10.98 4.18 -5.37
CA GLU A 47 -11.73 4.92 -4.35
C GLU A 47 -12.74 4.05 -3.58
N PRO A 48 -13.50 3.13 -4.22
CA PRO A 48 -14.41 2.25 -3.48
C PRO A 48 -13.69 1.34 -2.49
N ILE A 49 -12.47 0.89 -2.81
CA ILE A 49 -11.67 0.04 -1.92
C ILE A 49 -11.16 0.85 -0.74
N LEU A 50 -10.59 2.03 -0.98
CA LEU A 50 -10.14 2.92 0.10
C LEU A 50 -11.30 3.30 1.02
N THR A 51 -12.45 3.66 0.44
CA THR A 51 -13.67 3.99 1.19
C THR A 51 -14.13 2.82 2.06
N ALA A 52 -14.15 1.60 1.54
CA ALA A 52 -14.54 0.42 2.32
C ALA A 52 -13.60 0.20 3.52
N ILE A 53 -12.29 0.35 3.32
CA ILE A 53 -11.30 0.22 4.39
C ILE A 53 -11.49 1.31 5.44
N TYR A 54 -11.63 2.58 5.02
CA TYR A 54 -11.80 3.71 5.94
C TYR A 54 -13.12 3.71 6.69
N ASN A 55 -14.16 3.07 6.15
CA ASN A 55 -15.41 2.89 6.86
C ASN A 55 -15.33 1.80 7.96
N GLU A 56 -14.42 0.83 7.82
CA GLU A 56 -14.27 -0.29 8.76
C GLU A 56 -13.15 -0.05 9.79
N THR A 57 -12.22 0.86 9.51
CA THR A 57 -10.98 0.99 10.25
C THR A 57 -10.57 2.44 10.44
N ASP A 58 -9.84 2.73 11.52
CA ASP A 58 -9.26 4.05 11.78
C ASP A 58 -7.90 4.27 11.07
N ILE A 59 -7.54 3.42 10.11
CA ILE A 59 -6.24 3.54 9.42
C ILE A 59 -6.34 4.47 8.21
N SER A 60 -5.30 5.25 7.98
CA SER A 60 -5.13 6.02 6.74
C SER A 60 -4.09 5.33 5.87
N LEU A 61 -4.50 4.85 4.69
CA LEU A 61 -3.59 4.21 3.75
C LEU A 61 -2.97 5.26 2.83
N LYS A 62 -1.72 5.00 2.45
CA LYS A 62 -1.15 5.64 1.26
C LYS A 62 -1.35 4.71 0.08
N CYS A 63 -1.47 5.30 -1.11
CA CYS A 63 -1.75 4.60 -2.34
C CYS A 63 -1.03 5.31 -3.49
N HIS A 64 -0.45 4.54 -4.41
CA HIS A 64 -0.01 5.07 -5.70
C HIS A 64 -0.24 4.06 -6.84
N GLU A 65 -0.50 4.59 -8.03
CA GLU A 65 -0.57 3.80 -9.26
C GLU A 65 0.84 3.32 -9.63
N LEU A 66 0.98 2.05 -9.99
CA LEU A 66 2.21 1.48 -10.54
C LEU A 66 2.13 1.54 -12.06
N ILE A 67 3.01 2.33 -12.66
CA ILE A 67 3.18 2.36 -14.11
C ILE A 67 4.15 1.24 -14.47
N VAL A 68 3.63 0.11 -14.93
CA VAL A 68 4.47 -0.93 -15.51
C VAL A 68 4.94 -0.44 -16.87
N THR A 69 6.17 0.06 -16.96
CA THR A 69 6.83 0.30 -18.25
C THR A 69 7.20 -1.05 -18.85
N ALA A 70 6.63 -1.35 -20.03
CA ALA A 70 6.93 -2.54 -20.82
C ALA A 70 8.34 -2.49 -21.45
#